data_AF-A0A2D0TCG3-F1
#
_entry.id   AF-A0A2D0TCG3-F1
#
_cell.length_a   1.000
_cell.length_b   1.000
_cell.length_c   1.000
_cell.angle_alpha   90.00
_cell.angle_beta   90.00
_cell.angle_gamma   90.00
#
_symmetry.space_group_name_H-M   'P 1'
#
loop_
_entity.id
_entity.type
_entity.pdbx_description
1 polymer ?
#
loop_
_entity_poly.entity_id
_entity_poly.type
_entity_poly.pdbx_seq_one_letter_code
_entity_poly.pdbx_strand_id
1 'polypeptide(L)'
;MANKTYKIGKNAGYDGCGLCLAAISENEAIKVKYLRDICPDYDGDDKAEDWLRWGTDSRVKAAALEMEQYAYTSVGMASCWEFVEL
;
A
#
# COMPACT_ATOMS: atom_id res chain seq x y z
N MET A 1 14.91 11.71 7.30
CA MET A 1 15.32 10.35 6.90
C MET A 1 14.68 10.09 5.55
N ALA A 2 15.37 9.47 4.60
CA ALA A 2 14.76 9.17 3.30
C ALA A 2 13.78 8.00 3.46
N ASN A 3 12.60 8.11 2.86
CA ASN A 3 11.64 7.01 2.82
C ASN A 3 12.23 5.85 2.00
N LYS A 4 11.97 4.61 2.41
CA LYS A 4 12.44 3.45 1.64
C LYS A 4 11.57 3.28 0.39
N THR A 5 12.22 2.93 -0.71
CA THR A 5 11.58 2.70 -2.00
C THR A 5 11.83 1.27 -2.44
N TYR A 6 10.78 0.62 -2.94
CA TYR A 6 10.76 -0.75 -3.40
C TYR A 6 10.24 -0.81 -4.83
N LYS A 7 10.77 -1.72 -5.65
CA LYS A 7 10.16 -2.01 -6.94
C LYS A 7 8.88 -2.80 -6.74
N ILE A 8 7.87 -2.52 -7.56
CA ILE A 8 6.63 -3.29 -7.55
C ILE A 8 6.75 -4.44 -8.55
N GLY A 9 6.51 -5.64 -8.05
CA GLY A 9 6.56 -6.85 -8.87
C GLY A 9 5.51 -6.86 -9.96
N LYS A 10 5.83 -7.48 -11.10
CA LYS A 10 4.96 -7.54 -12.29
C LYS A 10 3.54 -8.05 -12.00
N ASN A 11 3.39 -8.96 -11.04
CA ASN A 11 2.12 -9.59 -10.67
C ASN A 11 1.61 -9.13 -9.29
N ALA A 12 2.18 -8.04 -8.74
CA ALA A 12 1.84 -7.58 -7.40
C ALA A 12 0.45 -6.93 -7.31
N GLY A 13 -0.22 -6.70 -8.44
CA GLY A 13 -1.50 -5.96 -8.46
C GLY A 13 -1.32 -4.46 -8.61
N TYR A 14 -0.26 -4.02 -9.29
CA TYR A 14 -0.06 -2.61 -9.62
C TYR A 14 -1.16 -2.11 -10.58
N ASP A 15 -1.79 -1.00 -10.21
CA ASP A 15 -2.88 -0.36 -10.96
C ASP A 15 -2.67 1.16 -11.06
N GLY A 16 -1.43 1.57 -11.28
CA GLY A 16 -1.07 2.99 -11.38
C GLY A 16 -0.74 3.62 -10.02
N CYS A 17 -1.13 4.88 -9.82
CA CYS A 17 -0.76 5.63 -8.62
C CYS A 17 -1.80 5.49 -7.49
N GLY A 18 -1.33 5.60 -6.25
CA GLY A 18 -2.19 5.86 -5.10
C GLY A 18 -1.72 5.23 -3.79
N LEU A 19 -2.38 5.61 -2.69
CA LEU A 19 -2.13 5.05 -1.37
C LEU A 19 -2.52 3.57 -1.33
N CYS A 20 -1.63 2.77 -0.75
CA CYS A 20 -1.80 1.32 -0.74
C CYS A 20 -1.07 0.66 0.43
N LEU A 21 -1.48 -0.57 0.70
CA LEU A 21 -0.70 -1.54 1.45
C LEU A 21 0.18 -2.31 0.48
N ALA A 22 1.43 -2.58 0.87
CA ALA A 22 2.34 -3.45 0.14
C ALA A 22 2.94 -4.54 1.04
N ALA A 23 2.95 -5.77 0.57
CA ALA A 23 3.71 -6.86 1.17
C ALA A 23 5.07 -6.92 0.50
N ILE A 24 6.13 -6.77 1.29
CA ILE A 24 7.50 -6.59 0.81
C ILE A 24 8.33 -7.82 1.18
N SER A 25 8.94 -8.42 0.16
CA SER A 25 9.87 -9.54 0.30
C SER A 25 11.09 -9.27 -0.58
N GLU A 26 12.29 -9.56 -0.09
CA GLU A 26 13.55 -9.45 -0.85
C GLU A 26 13.74 -8.10 -1.58
N ASN A 27 13.33 -7.00 -0.95
CA ASN A 27 13.41 -5.64 -1.51
C ASN A 27 12.48 -5.38 -2.72
N GLU A 28 11.41 -6.18 -2.86
CA GLU A 28 10.35 -6.04 -3.85
C GLU A 28 8.97 -6.04 -3.19
N ALA A 29 8.07 -5.17 -3.63
CA ALA A 29 6.66 -5.24 -3.27
C ALA A 29 5.99 -6.34 -4.11
N ILE A 30 5.77 -7.50 -3.47
CA ILE A 30 5.24 -8.72 -4.11
C ILE A 30 3.72 -8.74 -4.18
N LYS A 31 3.05 -7.88 -3.41
CA LYS A 31 1.60 -7.70 -3.42
C LYS A 31 1.24 -6.28 -3.01
N VAL A 32 0.28 -5.67 -3.69
CA VAL A 32 -0.24 -4.33 -3.46
C VAL A 32 -1.76 -4.40 -3.35
N LYS A 33 -2.34 -3.66 -2.42
CA LYS A 33 -3.79 -3.41 -2.34
C LYS A 33 -4.02 -1.92 -2.10
N TYR A 34 -4.74 -1.26 -3.01
CA TYR A 34 -4.99 0.18 -2.90
C TYR A 34 -6.09 0.50 -1.90
N LEU A 35 -6.00 1.67 -1.29
CA LEU A 35 -7.04 2.17 -0.39
C LEU A 35 -8.39 2.31 -1.09
N ARG A 36 -8.42 2.76 -2.36
CA ARG A 36 -9.64 2.89 -3.16
C ARG A 36 -10.39 1.56 -3.36
N ASP A 37 -9.67 0.43 -3.34
CA ASP A 37 -10.27 -0.90 -3.49
C ASP A 37 -10.80 -1.44 -2.16
N ILE A 38 -10.16 -1.05 -1.06
CA ILE A 38 -10.51 -1.48 0.31
C ILE A 38 -11.66 -0.63 0.87
N CYS A 39 -11.63 0.67 0.58
CA CYS A 39 -12.53 1.69 1.10
C CYS A 39 -13.23 2.40 -0.08
N PRO A 40 -14.43 1.97 -0.50
CA PRO A 40 -15.15 2.59 -1.62
C PRO A 40 -15.52 4.06 -1.40
N ASP A 41 -15.51 4.50 -0.15
CA ASP A 41 -15.72 5.87 0.31
C ASP A 41 -14.44 6.73 0.33
N TYR A 42 -13.31 6.17 -0.11
CA TYR A 42 -12.07 6.90 -0.33
C TYR A 42 -12.18 7.80 -1.56
N ASP A 43 -11.85 9.08 -1.42
CA ASP A 43 -11.98 10.10 -2.45
C ASP A 43 -10.75 10.22 -3.37
N GLY A 44 -9.65 9.53 -3.05
CA GLY A 44 -8.45 9.48 -3.90
C GLY A 44 -7.55 10.71 -3.80
N ASP A 45 -7.62 11.50 -2.72
CA ASP A 45 -6.75 12.67 -2.52
C ASP A 45 -5.26 12.28 -2.30
N ASP A 46 -4.96 10.99 -2.12
CA ASP A 46 -3.63 10.36 -2.13
C ASP A 46 -2.56 11.08 -1.29
N LYS A 47 -2.98 11.75 -0.21
CA LYS A 47 -2.08 12.44 0.73
C LYS A 47 -1.62 11.50 1.82
N ALA A 48 -0.36 11.60 2.24
CA ALA A 48 0.16 10.82 3.36
C ALA A 48 -0.71 10.95 4.64
N GLU A 49 -1.30 12.13 4.85
CA GLU A 49 -2.21 12.43 5.96
C GLU A 49 -3.52 11.63 5.92
N ASP A 50 -3.98 11.21 4.74
CA ASP A 50 -5.17 10.36 4.59
C ASP A 50 -4.98 9.02 5.30
N TRP A 51 -3.74 8.55 5.45
CA TRP A 51 -3.46 7.35 6.22
C TRP A 51 -3.86 7.48 7.70
N LEU A 52 -3.80 8.67 8.30
CA LEU A 52 -4.24 8.87 9.69
C LEU A 52 -5.72 8.55 9.86
N ARG A 53 -6.51 8.81 8.82
CA ARG A 53 -7.94 8.47 8.77
C ARG A 53 -8.12 6.99 8.41
N TRP A 54 -7.66 6.59 7.23
CA TRP A 54 -7.98 5.29 6.65
C TRP A 54 -7.17 4.14 7.23
N GLY A 55 -5.96 4.37 7.72
CA GLY A 55 -5.16 3.36 8.42
C GLY A 55 -5.80 2.90 9.73
N THR A 56 -6.73 3.69 10.29
CA THR A 56 -7.52 3.26 11.45
C THR A 56 -8.80 2.51 11.08
N ASP A 57 -9.20 2.52 9.81
CA ASP A 57 -10.40 1.83 9.31
C ASP A 57 -10.26 0.31 9.48
N SER A 58 -11.34 -0.32 9.94
CA SER A 58 -11.38 -1.76 10.17
C SER A 58 -11.10 -2.60 8.92
N ARG A 59 -11.50 -2.12 7.74
CA ARG A 59 -11.29 -2.80 6.45
C ARG A 59 -9.83 -2.79 6.06
N VAL A 60 -9.15 -1.66 6.28
CA VAL A 60 -7.71 -1.51 6.04
C VAL A 60 -6.90 -2.36 7.00
N LYS A 61 -7.28 -2.39 8.29
CA LYS A 61 -6.65 -3.27 9.28
C LYS A 61 -6.80 -4.74 8.93
N ALA A 62 -7.99 -5.16 8.51
CA ALA A 62 -8.22 -6.54 8.05
C ALA A 62 -7.37 -6.86 6.82
N ALA A 63 -7.31 -5.95 5.84
CA ALA A 63 -6.47 -6.12 4.66
C ALA A 63 -4.98 -6.19 5.01
N ALA A 64 -4.49 -5.40 5.96
CA ALA A 64 -3.11 -5.45 6.43
C ALA A 64 -2.79 -6.81 7.06
N LEU A 65 -3.65 -7.31 7.95
CA LEU A 65 -3.50 -8.65 8.55
C LEU A 65 -3.50 -9.78 7.52
N GLU A 66 -4.30 -9.67 6.45
CA GLU A 66 -4.23 -10.62 5.33
C GLU A 66 -2.89 -10.54 4.59
N MET A 67 -2.34 -9.34 4.43
CA MET A 67 -1.07 -9.11 3.72
C MET A 67 0.14 -9.58 4.51
N GLU A 68 0.08 -9.52 5.84
CA GLU A 68 1.13 -10.02 6.75
C GLU A 68 1.37 -11.54 6.60
N GLN A 69 0.40 -12.28 6.06
CA GLN A 69 0.58 -13.71 5.72
C GLN A 69 1.55 -13.95 4.57
N TYR A 70 1.78 -12.93 3.72
CA TYR A 70 2.66 -13.03 2.56
C TYR A 70 4.09 -12.58 2.90
N ALA A 71 4.23 -11.43 3.55
CA ALA A 71 5.52 -10.86 3.93
C ALA A 71 5.35 -9.67 4.90
N TYR A 72 6.45 -8.96 5.18
CA TYR A 72 6.42 -7.69 5.90
C TYR A 72 5.47 -6.72 5.17
N THR A 73 4.43 -6.26 5.87
CA THR A 73 3.43 -5.36 5.30
C THR A 73 3.75 -3.93 5.70
N SER A 74 3.73 -3.05 4.71
CA SER A 74 4.01 -1.63 4.86
C SER A 74 2.93 -0.80 4.19
N VAL A 75 2.73 0.42 4.68
CA VAL A 75 1.86 1.41 4.04
C VAL A 75 2.72 2.35 3.22
N GLY A 76 2.20 2.76 2.06
CA GLY A 76 2.93 3.68 1.23
C GLY A 76 2.15 4.20 0.04
N MET A 77 2.88 4.89 -0.81
CA MET A 77 2.42 5.37 -2.10
C MET A 77 2.98 4.48 -3.20
N ALA A 78 2.12 3.94 -4.06
CA ALA A 78 2.53 3.32 -5.31
C ALA A 78 2.53 4.37 -6.42
N SER A 79 3.58 4.43 -7.24
CA SER A 79 3.65 5.27 -8.44
C SER A 79 4.79 4.82 -9.34
N CYS A 80 4.62 4.90 -10.66
CA CYS A 80 5.65 4.53 -11.65
C CYS A 80 6.34 3.17 -11.40
N TRP A 81 5.59 2.14 -10.98
CA TRP A 81 6.10 0.81 -10.59
C TRP A 81 7.03 0.80 -9.37
N GLU A 82 6.96 1.84 -8.55
CA GLU A 82 7.67 1.96 -7.29
C GLU A 82 6.69 2.12 -6.14
N PHE A 83 7.04 1.56 -4.99
CA PHE A 83 6.34 1.71 -3.74
C PHE A 83 7.24 2.45 -2.76
N VAL A 84 6.76 3.57 -2.22
CA VAL A 84 7.48 4.41 -1.26
C VAL A 84 6.79 4.32 0.08
N GLU A 85 7.50 3.86 1.11
CA GLU A 85 6.97 3.77 2.48
C GLU A 85 6.61 5.15 3.03
N LEU A 86 5.56 5.21 3.84
CA LEU A 86 5.14 6.40 4.59
C LEU A 86 5.54 6.32 6.07
#